data_AF-A0A1Y6MDN2-F1
#
_entry.id   AF-A0A1Y6MDN2-F1
#
_cell.length_a   1.000
_cell.length_b   1.000
_cell.length_c   1.000
_cell.angle_alpha   90.00
_cell.angle_beta   90.00
_cell.angle_gamma   90.00
#
_symmetry.space_group_name_H-M   'P 1'
#
loop_
_entity.id
_entity.type
_entity.pdbx_description
1 polymer ?
#
loop_
_entity_poly.entity_id
_entity_poly.type
_entity_poly.pdbx_seq_one_letter_code
_entity_poly.pdbx_strand_id
1 'polypeptide(L)'
;MNKINKTRRITDNEIFRFYTCNLTVEMTAKLCFKTPKTVLQWDKGKTIPPICKRLMKMYACRDLSPLDDDWEGWKISKGKLITPDGWPLTPNRIIMGNALIEIGAADELRFQREVLRTARMLKKLK
;
A
#
# COMPACT_ATOMS: atom_id res chain seq x y z
N MET A 1 -4.77 -49.46 -17.49
CA MET A 1 -4.65 -48.76 -16.19
C MET A 1 -4.83 -47.27 -16.42
N ASN A 2 -6.05 -46.76 -16.17
CA ASN A 2 -6.38 -45.35 -16.35
C ASN A 2 -5.66 -44.53 -15.27
N LYS A 3 -4.63 -43.76 -15.64
CA LYS A 3 -4.12 -42.67 -14.82
C LYS A 3 -5.19 -41.59 -14.79
N ILE A 4 -6.04 -41.65 -13.77
CA ILE A 4 -7.00 -40.59 -13.44
C ILE A 4 -6.18 -39.31 -13.29
N ASN A 5 -6.36 -38.38 -14.23
CA ASN A 5 -5.90 -37.00 -14.10
C ASN A 5 -6.57 -36.41 -12.86
N LYS A 6 -5.89 -36.52 -11.73
CA LYS A 6 -6.33 -35.92 -10.47
C LYS A 6 -6.20 -34.41 -10.66
N THR A 7 -7.31 -33.76 -10.98
CA THR A 7 -7.42 -32.31 -11.03
C THR A 7 -6.90 -31.76 -9.71
N ARG A 8 -5.74 -31.09 -9.75
CA ARG A 8 -5.15 -30.49 -8.57
C ARG A 8 -6.10 -29.39 -8.09
N ARG A 9 -6.79 -29.64 -6.98
CA ARG A 9 -7.64 -28.63 -6.35
C ARG A 9 -6.73 -27.56 -5.76
N ILE A 10 -6.84 -26.35 -6.28
CA ILE A 10 -6.17 -25.17 -5.71
C ILE A 10 -6.74 -24.96 -4.30
N THR A 11 -5.86 -24.72 -3.33
CA THR A 11 -6.27 -24.46 -1.94
C THR A 11 -6.35 -22.95 -1.68
N ASP A 12 -7.10 -22.56 -0.65
CA ASP A 12 -7.18 -21.16 -0.22
C ASP A 12 -5.81 -20.56 0.10
N ASN A 13 -4.88 -21.38 0.59
CA ASN A 13 -3.50 -20.96 0.87
C ASN A 13 -2.71 -20.67 -0.42
N GLU A 14 -2.88 -21.50 -1.45
CA GLU A 14 -2.27 -21.28 -2.76
C GLU A 14 -2.87 -20.01 -3.41
N ILE A 15 -4.18 -19.79 -3.28
CA ILE A 15 -4.87 -18.56 -3.71
C ILE A 15 -4.31 -17.34 -2.98
N PHE A 16 -4.20 -17.42 -1.65
CA PHE A 16 -3.68 -16.34 -0.83
C PHE A 16 -2.23 -15.99 -1.18
N ARG A 17 -1.31 -16.96 -1.19
CA ARG A 17 0.10 -16.72 -1.46
C ARG A 17 0.34 -16.20 -2.88
N PHE A 18 -0.19 -16.91 -3.87
CA PHE A 18 0.14 -16.65 -5.28
C PHE A 18 -0.71 -15.54 -5.86
N TYR A 19 -2.05 -15.61 -5.75
CA TYR A 19 -2.93 -14.65 -6.41
C TYR A 19 -3.15 -13.38 -5.58
N THR A 20 -3.21 -13.49 -4.25
CA THR A 20 -3.46 -12.32 -3.39
C THR A 20 -2.18 -11.56 -3.08
N CYS A 21 -1.13 -12.28 -2.66
CA CYS A 21 0.15 -11.71 -2.26
C CYS A 21 1.20 -11.64 -3.39
N ASN A 22 0.96 -12.27 -4.55
CA ASN A 22 1.89 -12.30 -5.69
C ASN A 22 3.30 -12.80 -5.30
N LEU A 23 3.35 -13.82 -4.45
CA LEU A 23 4.61 -14.40 -3.97
C LEU A 23 4.81 -15.79 -4.57
N THR A 24 6.02 -16.10 -5.04
CA THR A 24 6.40 -17.49 -5.35
C THR A 24 6.64 -18.30 -4.07
N VAL A 25 6.82 -19.61 -4.21
CA VAL A 25 7.13 -20.50 -3.08
C VAL A 25 8.47 -20.11 -2.44
N GLU A 26 9.46 -19.79 -3.26
CA GLU A 26 10.82 -19.43 -2.87
C GLU A 26 10.86 -18.06 -2.17
N MET A 27 10.17 -17.06 -2.74
CA MET A 27 10.04 -15.74 -2.11
C MET A 27 9.36 -15.85 -0.75
N THR A 28 8.29 -16.64 -0.67
CA THR A 28 7.55 -16.87 0.58
C THR A 28 8.41 -17.56 1.62
N ALA A 29 9.19 -18.57 1.21
CA ALA A 29 10.10 -19.30 2.10
C ALA A 29 11.15 -18.37 2.70
N LYS A 30 11.78 -17.53 1.86
CA LYS A 30 12.75 -16.52 2.31
C LYS A 30 12.10 -15.50 3.25
N LEU A 31 10.95 -14.94 2.87
CA LEU A 31 10.22 -13.94 3.66
C LEU A 31 9.80 -14.47 5.03
N CYS A 32 9.34 -15.72 5.11
CA CYS A 32 8.82 -16.31 6.33
C CYS A 32 9.87 -17.08 7.14
N PHE A 33 11.14 -17.06 6.73
CA PHE A 33 12.24 -17.84 7.33
C PHE A 33 11.88 -19.34 7.44
N LYS A 34 11.35 -19.92 6.36
CA LYS A 34 10.98 -21.35 6.24
C LYS A 34 11.62 -21.99 5.02
N THR A 35 11.46 -23.30 4.90
CA THR A 35 11.88 -24.03 3.69
C THR A 35 10.79 -23.97 2.60
N PRO A 36 11.14 -24.04 1.31
CA PRO A 36 10.18 -24.19 0.22
C PRO A 36 9.23 -25.38 0.43
N LYS A 37 9.74 -26.48 1.01
CA LYS A 37 8.94 -27.66 1.36
C LYS A 37 7.83 -27.32 2.36
N THR A 38 8.11 -26.50 3.37
CA THR A 38 7.10 -26.04 4.33
C THR A 38 6.02 -25.23 3.63
N VAL A 39 6.40 -24.32 2.73
CA VAL A 39 5.46 -23.49 1.97
C VAL A 39 4.58 -24.35 1.05
N LEU A 40 5.15 -25.33 0.35
CA LEU A 40 4.38 -26.29 -0.46
C LEU A 40 3.38 -27.10 0.37
N GLN A 41 3.68 -27.37 1.64
CA GLN A 41 2.74 -28.04 2.54
C GLN A 41 1.59 -27.11 2.93
N TRP A 42 1.86 -25.81 3.10
CA TRP A 42 0.80 -24.82 3.29
C TRP A 42 -0.11 -24.73 2.07
N ASP A 43 0.45 -24.69 0.86
CA ASP A 43 -0.31 -24.71 -0.40
C ASP A 43 -1.12 -26.00 -0.58
N LYS A 44 -0.78 -27.08 0.13
CA LYS A 44 -1.58 -28.32 0.19
C LYS A 44 -2.67 -28.30 1.25
N GLY A 45 -2.86 -27.17 1.94
CA GLY A 45 -3.91 -26.95 2.93
C GLY A 45 -3.45 -26.98 4.39
N LYS A 46 -2.16 -27.17 4.68
CA LYS A 46 -1.68 -27.01 6.06
C LYS A 46 -1.80 -25.56 6.50
N THR A 47 -2.11 -25.33 7.77
CA THR A 47 -2.23 -24.00 8.35
C THR A 47 -0.94 -23.18 8.17
N ILE A 48 -1.06 -22.01 7.55
CA ILE A 48 0.01 -21.00 7.55
C ILE A 48 -0.02 -20.30 8.92
N PRO A 49 1.12 -20.22 9.65
CA PRO A 49 1.18 -19.47 10.89
C PRO A 49 0.70 -18.02 10.71
N PRO A 50 -0.06 -17.44 11.66
CA PRO A 50 -0.59 -16.08 11.54
C PRO A 50 0.48 -15.02 11.24
N ILE A 51 1.65 -15.13 11.88
CA ILE A 51 2.78 -14.24 11.64
C ILE A 51 3.29 -14.31 10.19
N CYS A 52 3.34 -15.50 9.60
CA CYS A 52 3.73 -15.67 8.20
C CYS A 52 2.68 -15.08 7.26
N LYS A 53 1.37 -15.23 7.55
CA LYS A 53 0.32 -14.55 6.78
C LYS A 53 0.46 -13.02 6.87
N ARG A 54 0.78 -12.49 8.06
CA ARG A 54 1.01 -11.05 8.26
C ARG A 54 2.20 -10.54 7.43
N LEU A 55 3.33 -11.24 7.48
CA LEU A 55 4.51 -10.91 6.67
C LEU A 55 4.20 -10.91 5.17
N MET A 56 3.47 -11.92 4.67
CA MET A 56 3.05 -11.98 3.27
C MET A 56 2.16 -10.80 2.86
N LYS A 57 1.23 -10.37 3.72
CA LYS A 57 0.37 -9.20 3.47
C LYS A 57 1.17 -7.89 3.45
N MET A 58 2.07 -7.71 4.43
CA MET A 58 2.95 -6.54 4.50
C MET A 58 3.85 -6.43 3.27
N TYR A 59 4.48 -7.55 2.87
CA TYR A 59 5.35 -7.58 1.69
C TYR A 59 4.58 -7.25 0.40
N ALA A 60 3.33 -7.71 0.30
CA ALA A 60 2.44 -7.36 -0.81
C ALA A 60 1.85 -5.93 -0.71
N CYS A 61 2.33 -5.13 0.26
CA CYS A 61 1.85 -3.79 0.62
C CYS A 61 0.34 -3.72 0.90
N ARG A 62 -0.32 -4.84 1.19
CA ARG A 62 -1.78 -4.91 1.35
C ARG A 62 -2.27 -4.43 2.71
N ASP A 63 -1.37 -4.23 3.66
CA ASP A 63 -1.64 -3.80 5.03
C ASP A 63 -0.41 -3.06 5.55
N LEU A 64 -0.57 -1.78 5.86
CA LEU A 64 0.50 -0.91 6.34
C LEU A 64 0.45 -0.71 7.86
N SER A 65 -0.65 -1.10 8.51
CA SER A 65 -0.83 -1.04 9.97
C SER A 65 0.34 -1.63 10.79
N PRO A 66 1.07 -2.65 10.32
CA PRO A 66 2.20 -3.17 11.08
C PRO A 66 3.49 -2.33 11.01
N LEU A 67 3.54 -1.24 10.23
CA LEU A 67 4.73 -0.40 10.10
C LEU A 67 4.89 0.57 11.27
N ASP A 68 3.82 1.23 11.67
CA ASP A 68 3.72 2.19 12.79
C ASP A 68 2.23 2.47 13.07
N ASP A 69 1.90 3.02 14.25
CA ASP A 69 0.53 3.35 14.65
C ASP A 69 -0.12 4.37 13.69
N ASP A 70 0.65 5.29 13.12
CA ASP A 70 0.15 6.27 12.13
C ASP A 70 -0.38 5.62 10.83
N TRP A 71 0.03 4.36 10.56
CA TRP A 71 -0.41 3.59 9.40
C TRP A 71 -1.56 2.64 9.70
N GLU A 72 -2.15 2.69 10.90
CA GLU A 72 -3.29 1.84 11.24
C GLU A 72 -4.46 2.03 10.27
N GLY A 73 -4.94 0.92 9.68
CA GLY A 73 -6.05 0.93 8.72
C GLY A 73 -5.66 1.31 7.29
N TRP A 74 -4.43 1.77 7.06
CA TRP A 74 -3.92 2.07 5.73
C TRP A 74 -3.54 0.80 4.96
N LYS A 75 -3.79 0.79 3.65
CA LYS A 75 -3.47 -0.35 2.78
C LYS A 75 -3.23 0.05 1.33
N ILE A 76 -2.44 -0.71 0.58
CA ILE A 76 -2.37 -0.58 -0.88
C ILE A 76 -3.32 -1.58 -1.55
N SER A 77 -4.18 -1.08 -2.43
CA SER A 77 -5.09 -1.89 -3.23
C SER A 77 -5.23 -1.34 -4.64
N LYS A 78 -5.07 -2.22 -5.64
CA LYS A 78 -5.21 -1.89 -7.07
C LYS A 78 -4.38 -0.66 -7.48
N GLY A 79 -3.14 -0.57 -6.99
CA GLY A 79 -2.20 0.54 -7.29
C GLY A 79 -2.55 1.87 -6.62
N LYS A 80 -3.43 1.88 -5.61
CA LYS A 80 -3.82 3.07 -4.86
C LYS A 80 -3.54 2.86 -3.38
N LEU A 81 -3.13 3.93 -2.69
CA LEU A 81 -3.09 3.97 -1.24
C LEU A 81 -4.52 4.22 -0.74
N ILE A 82 -5.00 3.39 0.17
CA ILE A 82 -6.36 3.47 0.70
C ILE A 82 -6.25 3.97 2.14
N THR A 83 -6.98 5.04 2.47
CA THR A 83 -7.06 5.58 3.82
C THR A 83 -7.85 4.66 4.76
N PRO A 84 -7.80 4.88 6.09
CA PRO A 84 -8.59 4.10 7.05
C PRO A 84 -10.10 4.12 6.76
N ASP A 85 -10.63 5.26 6.32
CA ASP A 85 -12.04 5.43 5.91
C ASP A 85 -12.36 4.79 4.54
N GLY A 86 -11.39 4.14 3.90
CA GLY A 86 -11.57 3.46 2.61
C GLY A 86 -11.41 4.36 1.39
N TRP A 87 -10.93 5.60 1.54
CA TRP A 87 -10.78 6.52 0.41
C TRP A 87 -9.54 6.18 -0.42
N PRO A 88 -9.65 6.10 -1.76
CA PRO A 88 -8.51 5.84 -2.62
C PRO A 88 -7.73 7.11 -2.94
N LEU A 89 -6.44 7.12 -2.59
CA LEU A 89 -5.44 8.12 -2.97
C LEU A 89 -4.59 7.60 -4.14
N THR A 90 -4.64 8.32 -5.25
CA THR A 90 -3.72 8.13 -6.37
C THR A 90 -2.43 8.91 -6.13
N PRO A 91 -1.30 8.56 -6.79
CA PRO A 91 -0.06 9.33 -6.68
C PRO A 91 -0.25 10.83 -6.90
N ASN A 92 -1.01 11.24 -7.93
CA ASN A 92 -1.29 12.65 -8.19
C ASN A 92 -2.09 13.34 -7.08
N ARG A 93 -3.03 12.63 -6.43
CA ARG A 93 -3.76 13.19 -5.28
C ARG A 93 -2.84 13.41 -4.08
N ILE A 94 -1.90 12.49 -3.86
CA ILE A 94 -0.89 12.60 -2.79
C ILE A 94 0.02 13.81 -3.07
N ILE A 95 0.55 13.92 -4.29
CA ILE A 95 1.40 15.06 -4.70
C ILE A 95 0.63 16.38 -4.58
N MET A 96 -0.62 16.44 -5.04
CA MET A 96 -1.46 17.63 -4.92
C MET A 96 -1.68 18.02 -3.46
N GLY A 97 -1.98 17.05 -2.59
CA GLY A 97 -2.13 17.27 -1.16
C GLY A 97 -0.86 17.88 -0.54
N ASN A 98 0.31 17.32 -0.87
CA ASN A 98 1.60 17.85 -0.42
C ASN A 98 1.86 19.27 -0.93
N ALA A 99 1.65 19.51 -2.23
CA ALA A 99 1.84 20.82 -2.85
C ALA A 99 0.94 21.89 -2.24
N LEU A 100 -0.32 21.58 -1.90
CA LEU A 100 -1.22 22.52 -1.23
C LEU A 100 -0.76 22.87 0.18
N ILE A 101 -0.21 21.91 0.92
CA ILE A 101 0.38 22.14 2.24
C ILE A 101 1.61 23.04 2.12
N GLU A 102 2.46 22.81 1.11
CA GLU A 102 3.65 23.61 0.84
C GLU A 102 3.30 25.04 0.36
N ILE A 103 2.32 25.20 -0.53
CA ILE A 103 1.86 26.51 -1.02
C ILE A 103 1.19 27.33 0.10
N GLY A 104 0.51 26.66 1.04
CA GLY A 104 -0.06 27.29 2.23
C GLY A 104 0.98 27.78 3.25
N ALA A 105 2.28 27.57 3.01
CA ALA A 105 3.35 28.08 3.85
C ALA A 105 3.48 29.62 3.77
N ALA A 106 4.10 30.22 4.80
CA ALA A 106 4.10 31.66 5.10
C ALA A 106 4.50 32.61 3.95
N ASP A 107 5.16 32.10 2.90
CA ASP A 107 5.63 32.85 1.74
C ASP A 107 4.48 33.43 0.91
N GLU A 108 3.35 32.73 0.79
CA GLU A 108 2.18 33.18 0.03
C GLU A 108 1.52 34.42 0.69
N LEU A 109 1.40 34.43 2.02
CA LEU A 109 0.88 35.59 2.76
C LEU A 109 1.79 36.82 2.69
N ARG A 110 3.10 36.62 2.56
CA ARG A 110 4.05 37.71 2.35
C ARG A 110 3.91 38.26 0.94
N PHE A 111 3.87 37.39 -0.07
CA PHE A 111 3.69 37.78 -1.48
C PHE A 111 2.37 38.53 -1.69
N GLN A 112 1.25 38.01 -1.16
CA GLN A 112 -0.05 38.67 -1.25
C GLN A 112 -0.04 40.05 -0.58
N ARG A 113 0.64 40.21 0.57
CA ARG A 113 0.81 41.51 1.21
C ARG A 113 1.61 42.48 0.35
N GLU A 114 2.71 42.04 -0.25
CA GLU A 114 3.53 42.89 -1.12
C GLU A 114 2.77 43.30 -2.39
N VAL A 115 2.06 42.37 -3.04
CA VAL A 115 1.19 42.65 -4.21
C VAL A 115 0.10 43.67 -3.86
N LEU A 116 -0.62 43.46 -2.76
CA LEU A 116 -1.66 44.40 -2.31
C LEU A 116 -1.09 45.77 -1.94
N ARG A 117 0.09 45.83 -1.33
CA ARG A 117 0.77 47.09 -0.98
C ARG A 117 1.11 47.88 -2.24
N THR A 118 1.70 47.22 -3.23
CA THR A 118 2.06 47.82 -4.53
C THR A 118 0.81 48.29 -5.28
N ALA A 119 -0.24 47.48 -5.35
CA ALA A 119 -1.51 47.86 -5.98
C ALA A 119 -2.15 49.11 -5.32
N ARG A 120 -2.10 49.21 -3.98
CA ARG A 120 -2.57 50.41 -3.25
C ARG A 120 -1.73 51.65 -3.55
N MET A 121 -0.41 51.50 -3.68
CA MET A 121 0.46 52.62 -4.06
C MET A 121 0.17 53.09 -5.49
N LEU A 122 0.03 52.17 -6.44
CA LEU A 122 -0.33 52.50 -7.82
C LEU A 122 -1.69 53.21 -7.92
N LYS A 123 -2.69 52.79 -7.13
CA LYS A 123 -3.98 53.48 -7.05
C LYS A 123 -3.85 54.93 -6.57
N LYS A 124 -2.87 55.24 -5.69
CA LYS A 124 -2.65 56.60 -5.18
C LYS A 124 -1.90 57.50 -6.16
N LEU A 125 -1.21 56.91 -7.15
CA LEU A 125 -0.50 57.63 -8.21
C LEU A 125 -1.41 57.95 -9.41
N LYS A 126 -2.65 57.44 -9.39
CA LYS A 126 -3.68 57.66 -10.40
C LYS A 126 -4.77 58.55 -9.82
#